data_AF-A0A829GUJ4-F1
#
_entry.id   AF-A0A829GUJ4-F1
#
_cell.length_a   1.000
_cell.length_b   1.000
_cell.length_c   1.000
_cell.angle_alpha   90.00
_cell.angle_beta   90.00
_cell.angle_gamma   90.00
#
_symmetry.space_group_name_H-M   'P 1'
#
loop_
_entity.id
_entity.type
_entity.pdbx_description
1 polymer ?
#
loop_
_entity_poly.entity_id
_entity_poly.type
_entity_poly.pdbx_seq_one_letter_code
_entity_poly.pdbx_strand_id
1 'polypeptide(L)'
;MLKKTMSGHGASTQEKTAALTRYSQMSDQAVYQALKTNPDGLSSTEAADRLEAVGANTVVTQHPRPWYLILLSAFNEPFVWVLAFLVAVSTATADYDGAMMMS
;
A
#
# COMPACT_ATOMS: atom_id res chain seq x y z
N MET A 1 18.77 10.28 -6.64
CA MET A 1 18.70 9.46 -5.39
C MET A 1 17.24 9.15 -5.04
N LEU A 2 16.59 8.19 -5.71
CA LEU A 2 15.26 7.70 -5.31
C LEU A 2 15.19 6.18 -5.56
N LYS A 3 15.81 5.40 -4.67
CA LYS A 3 15.70 3.93 -4.62
C LYS A 3 15.54 3.51 -3.16
N LYS A 4 14.44 3.87 -2.48
CA LYS A 4 14.26 3.45 -1.08
C LYS A 4 12.81 3.35 -0.58
N THR A 5 11.86 2.88 -1.39
CA THR A 5 10.50 2.64 -0.85
C THR A 5 9.76 1.39 -1.35
N MET A 6 10.29 0.60 -2.30
CA MET A 6 9.55 -0.57 -2.85
C MET A 6 10.22 -1.94 -2.72
N SER A 7 11.33 -2.07 -2.00
CA SER A 7 12.15 -3.29 -2.07
C SER A 7 11.74 -4.44 -1.13
N GLY A 8 10.87 -4.21 -0.15
CA GLY A 8 10.50 -5.24 0.84
C GLY A 8 9.38 -6.19 0.40
N HIS A 9 8.41 -5.69 -0.36
CA HIS A 9 7.18 -6.44 -0.64
C HIS A 9 7.34 -7.38 -1.84
N GLY A 10 7.97 -6.91 -2.92
CA GLY A 10 8.14 -7.67 -4.17
C GLY A 10 8.99 -8.94 -4.00
N ALA A 11 10.01 -8.91 -3.13
CA ALA A 11 10.86 -10.07 -2.86
C ALA A 11 10.06 -11.24 -2.23
N SER A 12 9.20 -10.95 -1.25
CA SER A 12 8.37 -11.97 -0.58
C SER A 12 7.29 -12.54 -1.50
N THR A 13 6.70 -11.72 -2.38
CA THR A 13 5.73 -12.18 -3.37
C THR A 13 6.40 -13.06 -4.43
N GLN A 14 7.60 -12.70 -4.87
CA GLN A 14 8.34 -13.46 -5.86
C GLN A 14 8.75 -14.85 -5.34
N GLU A 15 9.19 -14.94 -4.08
CA GLU A 15 9.49 -16.23 -3.43
C GLU A 15 8.25 -17.13 -3.32
N LYS A 16 7.12 -16.57 -2.87
CA LYS A 16 5.85 -17.32 -2.77
C LYS A 16 5.36 -17.80 -4.13
N THR A 17 5.45 -16.97 -5.16
CA THR A 17 5.08 -17.35 -6.54
C THR A 17 5.99 -18.45 -7.07
N ALA A 18 7.30 -18.39 -6.82
CA ALA A 18 8.22 -19.46 -7.20
C ALA A 18 7.90 -20.79 -6.50
N ALA A 19 7.53 -20.74 -5.21
CA ALA A 19 7.08 -21.91 -4.47
C ALA A 19 5.77 -22.49 -5.04
N LEU A 20 4.78 -21.65 -5.37
CA LEU A 20 3.52 -22.09 -5.98
C LEU A 20 3.73 -22.75 -7.35
N THR A 21 4.56 -22.17 -8.21
CA THR A 21 4.90 -22.75 -9.52
C THR A 21 5.62 -24.10 -9.36
N ARG A 22 6.47 -24.23 -8.33
CA ARG A 22 7.12 -25.50 -8.02
C ARG A 22 6.09 -26.56 -7.61
N TYR A 23 5.14 -26.22 -6.73
CA TYR A 23 4.10 -27.15 -6.30
C TYR A 23 3.15 -27.54 -7.44
N SER A 24 2.82 -26.62 -8.36
CA SER A 24 1.94 -26.92 -9.49
C SER A 24 2.52 -27.90 -10.51
N GLN A 25 3.85 -28.12 -10.48
CA GLN A 25 4.54 -29.07 -11.37
C GLN A 25 4.77 -30.44 -10.69
N MET A 26 4.49 -30.57 -9.39
CA MET A 26 4.64 -31.81 -8.64
C MET A 26 3.40 -32.69 -8.77
N SER A 27 3.55 -34.00 -8.56
CA SER A 27 2.42 -34.92 -8.44
C SER A 27 1.69 -34.74 -7.11
N ASP A 28 0.40 -35.08 -7.07
CA ASP A 28 -0.45 -34.91 -5.88
C ASP A 28 0.17 -35.52 -4.62
N GLN A 29 0.70 -36.75 -4.71
CA GLN A 29 1.38 -37.42 -3.59
C GLN A 29 2.63 -36.65 -3.11
N ALA A 30 3.40 -36.07 -4.03
CA ALA A 30 4.58 -35.28 -3.67
C ALA A 30 4.18 -33.95 -3.01
N VAL A 31 3.09 -33.34 -3.45
CA VAL A 31 2.52 -32.12 -2.84
C VAL A 31 2.01 -32.40 -1.42
N TYR A 32 1.29 -33.50 -1.22
CA TYR A 32 0.83 -33.95 0.11
C TYR A 32 2.00 -34.16 1.08
N GLN A 33 3.08 -34.82 0.65
CA GLN A 33 4.26 -34.98 1.49
C GLN A 33 4.96 -33.65 1.76
N ALA A 34 5.10 -32.78 0.77
CA ALA A 34 5.78 -31.50 0.91
C ALA A 34 5.03 -30.53 1.86
N LEU A 35 3.70 -30.52 1.81
CA LEU A 35 2.84 -29.69 2.66
C LEU A 35 2.43 -30.37 3.97
N LYS A 36 2.87 -31.63 4.18
CA LYS A 36 2.46 -32.50 5.28
C LYS A 36 0.95 -32.54 5.42
N THR A 37 0.24 -32.75 4.32
CA THR A 37 -1.22 -32.86 4.27
C THR A 37 -1.63 -34.22 3.76
N ASN A 38 -2.89 -34.59 3.96
CA ASN A 38 -3.46 -35.85 3.50
C ASN A 38 -4.63 -35.56 2.54
N PRO A 39 -4.95 -36.45 1.58
CA PRO A 39 -6.18 -36.40 0.80
C PRO A 39 -7.48 -36.22 1.62
N ASP A 40 -7.55 -36.77 2.84
CA ASP A 40 -8.69 -36.60 3.74
C ASP A 40 -8.74 -35.23 4.44
N GLY A 41 -7.75 -34.36 4.19
CA GLY A 41 -7.63 -33.03 4.79
C GLY A 41 -6.73 -32.99 6.03
N LEU A 42 -6.82 -31.89 6.78
CA LEU A 42 -6.12 -31.71 8.06
C LEU A 42 -7.04 -32.03 9.23
N SER A 43 -6.47 -32.54 10.33
CA SER A 43 -7.17 -32.64 11.61
C SER A 43 -7.46 -31.25 12.18
N SER A 44 -8.49 -31.11 13.03
CA SER A 44 -8.81 -29.81 13.64
C SER A 44 -7.69 -29.28 14.53
N THR A 45 -6.94 -30.18 15.17
CA THR A 45 -5.77 -29.85 15.99
C THR A 45 -4.63 -29.31 15.13
N GLU A 46 -4.27 -29.98 14.04
CA GLU A 46 -3.23 -29.48 13.14
C GLU A 46 -3.63 -28.19 12.44
N ALA A 47 -4.91 -28.02 12.11
CA ALA A 47 -5.42 -26.78 11.55
C ALA A 47 -5.30 -25.62 12.53
N ALA A 48 -5.62 -25.84 13.81
CA ALA A 48 -5.45 -24.85 14.87
C ALA A 48 -3.98 -24.49 15.09
N ASP A 49 -3.10 -25.49 15.20
CA ASP A 49 -1.65 -25.29 15.37
C ASP A 49 -1.05 -24.48 14.21
N ARG A 50 -1.46 -24.78 12.97
CA ARG A 50 -1.02 -24.02 11.79
C ARG A 50 -1.60 -22.61 11.75
N LEU A 51 -2.83 -22.41 12.21
CA LEU A 51 -3.46 -21.10 12.29
C LEU A 51 -2.72 -20.19 13.29
N GLU A 52 -2.28 -20.75 14.43
CA GLU A 52 -1.47 -20.01 15.41
C GLU A 52 -0.07 -19.70 14.87
N ALA A 53 0.56 -20.64 14.17
CA ALA A 53 1.93 -20.47 13.66
C ALA A 53 2.03 -19.53 12.45
N VAL A 54 1.07 -19.59 11.51
CA VAL A 54 1.13 -18.86 10.23
C VAL A 54 0.24 -17.61 10.25
N GLY A 55 -0.77 -17.59 11.12
CA GLY A 55 -1.77 -16.54 11.19
C GLY A 55 -2.91 -16.73 10.18
N ALA A 56 -3.92 -15.87 10.30
CA ALA A 56 -5.09 -15.90 9.42
C ALA A 56 -4.71 -15.60 7.97
N ASN A 57 -5.23 -16.40 7.02
CA ASN A 57 -5.07 -16.17 5.59
C ASN A 57 -5.97 -15.01 5.11
N THR A 58 -5.68 -13.81 5.59
CA THR A 58 -6.40 -12.59 5.22
C THR A 58 -5.52 -11.76 4.29
N VAL A 59 -6.06 -11.39 3.14
CA VAL A 59 -5.39 -10.45 2.24
C VAL A 59 -5.32 -9.10 2.94
N VAL A 60 -4.11 -8.55 3.06
CA VAL A 60 -3.94 -7.21 3.63
C VAL A 60 -4.58 -6.22 2.65
N THR A 61 -5.77 -5.74 2.99
CA THR A 61 -6.39 -4.64 2.28
C THR A 61 -5.55 -3.40 2.50
N GLN A 62 -4.95 -2.87 1.43
CA GLN A 62 -4.30 -1.57 1.52
C GLN A 62 -5.36 -0.56 1.95
N HIS A 63 -5.15 0.07 3.11
CA HIS A 63 -5.94 1.22 3.48
C HIS A 63 -5.59 2.33 2.47
N PRO A 64 -6.51 2.73 1.58
CA PRO A 64 -6.20 3.79 0.63
C PRO A 64 -5.86 5.05 1.43
N ARG A 65 -4.81 5.75 1.00
CA ARG A 65 -4.49 7.04 1.63
C ARG A 65 -5.72 7.93 1.54
N PRO A 66 -6.18 8.54 2.64
CA PRO A 66 -7.37 9.35 2.60
C PRO A 66 -7.20 10.52 1.62
N TRP A 67 -8.27 10.84 0.90
CA TRP A 67 -8.26 11.79 -0.22
C TRP A 67 -7.75 13.18 0.18
N TYR A 68 -8.01 13.62 1.41
CA TYR A 68 -7.56 14.92 1.91
C TYR A 68 -6.03 14.98 2.10
N LEU A 69 -5.37 13.87 2.46
CA LEU A 69 -3.91 13.83 2.54
C LEU A 69 -3.28 13.89 1.16
N ILE A 70 -3.91 13.27 0.16
CA ILE A 70 -3.48 13.34 -1.23
C ILE A 70 -3.62 14.79 -1.74
N LEU A 71 -4.74 15.44 -1.44
CA LEU A 71 -4.97 16.83 -1.78
C LEU A 71 -3.91 17.76 -1.16
N LEU A 72 -3.67 17.65 0.16
CA LEU A 72 -2.63 18.44 0.83
C LEU A 72 -1.22 18.13 0.31
N SER A 73 -0.94 16.89 -0.07
CA SER A 73 0.36 16.54 -0.65
C SER A 73 0.61 17.24 -2.00
N ALA A 74 -0.43 17.53 -2.77
CA ALA A 74 -0.32 18.27 -4.02
C ALA A 74 0.06 19.75 -3.84
N PHE A 75 -0.16 20.33 -2.64
CA PHE A 75 0.29 21.69 -2.33
C PHE A 75 1.80 21.79 -2.05
N ASN A 76 2.47 20.66 -1.81
CA ASN A 76 3.91 20.63 -1.54
C ASN A 76 4.75 20.60 -2.83
N GLU A 77 4.29 21.27 -3.89
CA GLU A 77 4.99 21.40 -5.16
C GLU A 77 5.64 22.79 -5.27
N PRO A 78 6.88 22.91 -5.78
CA PRO A 78 7.58 24.19 -5.88
C PRO A 78 6.79 25.29 -6.60
N PHE A 79 6.00 24.92 -7.63
CA PHE A 79 5.14 25.87 -8.34
C PHE A 79 4.01 26.45 -7.46
N VAL A 80 3.42 25.62 -6.60
CA VAL A 80 2.35 26.06 -5.68
C VAL A 80 2.89 27.06 -4.67
N TRP A 81 4.13 26.89 -4.22
CA TRP A 81 4.81 27.88 -3.36
C TRP A 81 5.01 29.22 -4.04
N VAL A 82 5.34 29.24 -5.33
CA VAL A 82 5.44 30.49 -6.10
C VAL A 82 4.08 31.18 -6.18
N LEU A 83 3.00 30.44 -6.43
CA LEU A 83 1.64 30.99 -6.43
C LEU A 83 1.26 31.54 -5.05
N ALA A 84 1.54 30.81 -3.97
CA ALA A 84 1.29 31.27 -2.61
C ALA A 84 2.07 32.56 -2.29
N PHE A 85 3.32 32.66 -2.74
CA PHE A 85 4.12 33.87 -2.61
C PHE A 85 3.50 35.03 -3.41
N LEU A 86 3.05 34.79 -4.64
CA LEU A 86 2.40 35.79 -5.47
C LEU A 86 1.10 36.31 -4.82
N VAL A 87 0.30 35.41 -4.24
CA VAL A 87 -0.91 35.77 -3.49
C VAL A 87 -0.55 36.59 -2.25
N ALA A 88 0.51 36.24 -1.52
CA ALA A 88 0.95 37.01 -0.35
C ALA A 88 1.40 38.43 -0.73
N VAL A 89 2.21 38.56 -1.79
CA VAL A 89 2.64 39.88 -2.29
C VAL A 89 1.47 40.67 -2.86
N SER A 90 0.57 40.02 -3.58
CA SER A 90 -0.64 40.63 -4.14
C SER A 90 -1.55 41.15 -3.05
N THR A 91 -1.85 40.35 -2.02
CA THR A 91 -2.69 40.78 -0.88
C THR A 91 -2.04 41.85 0.00
N ALA A 92 -0.71 41.86 0.09
CA ALA A 92 0.02 42.91 0.79
C ALA A 92 0.08 44.23 -0.01
N THR A 93 0.11 44.14 -1.35
CA THR A 93 0.20 45.30 -2.25
C THR A 93 -1.17 45.79 -2.71
N ALA A 94 -2.21 44.96 -2.61
CA ALA A 94 -3.57 45.29 -3.02
C ALA A 94 -4.13 46.33 -2.06
N ASP A 95 -4.08 47.59 -2.49
CA ASP A 95 -4.99 48.62 -2.02
C ASP A 95 -6.42 48.11 -2.15
N TYR A 96 -7.12 48.00 -1.02
CA TYR A 96 -8.54 47.66 -0.93
C TYR A 96 -9.45 48.77 -1.52
N ASP A 97 -8.89 49.75 -2.24
CA ASP A 97 -9.56 50.94 -2.78
C ASP A 97 -10.66 50.62 -3.81
N GLY A 98 -10.65 49.43 -4.43
CA GLY A 98 -11.68 49.04 -5.39
C GLY A 98 -12.99 48.52 -4.78
N ALA A 99 -12.96 48.01 -3.55
CA ALA A 99 -14.12 47.32 -2.95
C ALA A 99 -14.98 48.24 -2.06
N MET A 100 -14.45 49.40 -1.65
CA MET A 100 -15.17 50.36 -0.80
C MET A 100 -15.85 51.51 -1.55
N MET A 101 -15.60 51.69 -2.85
CA MET A 101 -16.13 52.83 -3.62
C MET A 101 -17.56 52.62 -4.15
N MET A 102 -18.22 51.51 -3.80
CA MET A 102 -19.60 51.22 -4.19
C MET A 102 -20.48 50.96 -2.96
N SER A 103 -20.61 51.99 -2.11
CA SER A 103 -21.73 52.14 -1.16
C SER A 103 -22.39 53.49 -1.38
#